data_AF-A0A522X555-F1
#
_entry.id   AF-A0A522X555-F1
#
_cell.length_a   1.000
_cell.length_b   1.000
_cell.length_c   1.000
_cell.angle_alpha   90.00
_cell.angle_beta   90.00
_cell.angle_gamma   90.00
#
_symmetry.space_group_name_H-M   'P 1'
#
loop_
_entity.id
_entity.type
_entity.pdbx_description
1 polymer ?
#
loop_
_entity_poly.entity_id
_entity_poly.type
_entity_poly.pdbx_seq_one_letter_code
_entity_poly.pdbx_strand_id
1 'polypeptide(L)' 'PAFYVGALGSTRTHAKRCQRLGDHGLEAEALARISAPVGLDIGAKTPAEIAVSILAEIIAARRGKVAVQTACMKP' A
#
# COMPACT_ATOMS: atom_id res chain seq x y z
N PRO A 1 17.34 -3.24 -1.25
CA PRO A 1 15.89 -3.56 -1.08
C PRO A 1 15.16 -2.30 -0.60
N ALA A 2 13.97 -2.00 -1.12
CA ALA A 2 13.18 -0.86 -0.63
C ALA A 2 12.64 -1.15 0.78
N PHE A 3 12.74 -0.16 1.69
CA PHE A 3 12.22 -0.28 3.05
C PHE A 3 10.68 -0.25 3.11
N TYR A 4 10.05 0.36 2.11
CA TYR A 4 8.61 0.54 2.01
C TYR A 4 8.18 0.54 0.55
N VAL A 5 7.05 -0.10 0.25
CA VAL A 5 6.45 -0.14 -1.09
C VAL A 5 4.97 0.21 -0.95
N GLY A 6 4.61 1.42 -1.36
CA GLY A 6 3.24 1.93 -1.30
C GLY A 6 2.58 2.00 -2.67
N ALA A 7 1.27 1.84 -2.70
CA ALA A 7 0.47 1.76 -3.90
C ALA A 7 -0.77 2.67 -3.82
N LEU A 8 -0.77 3.74 -4.62
CA LEU A 8 -1.95 4.59 -4.81
C LEU A 8 -3.06 3.86 -5.57
N GLY A 9 -4.31 4.06 -5.12
CA GLY A 9 -5.51 3.49 -5.74
C GLY A 9 -6.39 2.77 -4.73
N SER A 10 -7.69 2.66 -5.04
CA SER A 10 -8.64 1.95 -4.17
C SER A 10 -8.29 0.47 -4.01
N THR A 11 -8.86 -0.17 -3.00
CA THR A 11 -8.72 -1.61 -2.72
C THR A 11 -8.97 -2.47 -3.97
N ARG A 12 -9.98 -2.11 -4.78
CA ARG A 12 -10.29 -2.79 -6.04
C ARG A 12 -9.16 -2.66 -7.07
N THR A 13 -8.58 -1.46 -7.20
CA THR A 13 -7.45 -1.23 -8.12
C THR A 13 -6.20 -1.96 -7.65
N HIS A 14 -6.00 -2.07 -6.33
CA HIS A 14 -4.91 -2.85 -5.77
C HIS A 14 -5.07 -4.35 -6.03
N ALA A 15 -6.26 -4.93 -5.83
CA ALA A 15 -6.51 -6.34 -6.14
C ALA A 15 -6.17 -6.68 -7.60
N LYS A 16 -6.60 -5.83 -8.54
CA LYS A 16 -6.24 -5.95 -9.96
C LYS A 16 -4.73 -5.84 -10.20
N ARG A 17 -4.03 -5.02 -9.42
CA ARG A 17 -2.57 -4.89 -9.48
C ARG A 17 -1.89 -6.17 -9.00
N CYS A 18 -2.34 -6.73 -7.89
CA CYS A 18 -1.84 -8.00 -7.38
C CYS A 18 -2.02 -9.13 -8.39
N GLN A 19 -3.22 -9.24 -8.98
CA GLN A 19 -3.49 -10.24 -10.02
C GLN A 19 -2.50 -10.07 -11.19
N ARG A 20 -2.41 -8.86 -11.77
CA ARG A 20 -1.51 -8.60 -12.90
C ARG A 20 -0.04 -8.90 -12.58
N LEU A 21 0.41 -8.53 -11.38
CA LEU A 21 1.79 -8.80 -10.96
C LEU A 21 2.02 -10.30 -10.71
N GLY A 22 1.04 -11.01 -10.16
CA GLY A 22 1.07 -12.47 -10.02
C GLY A 22 1.13 -13.17 -11.38
N ASP A 23 0.36 -12.70 -12.37
CA ASP A 23 0.41 -13.20 -13.75
C ASP A 23 1.79 -12.98 -14.40
N HIS A 24 2.56 -12.00 -13.92
CA HIS A 24 3.95 -11.75 -14.33
C HIS A 24 5.00 -12.52 -13.50
N GLY A 25 4.57 -13.44 -12.61
CA GLY A 25 5.45 -14.30 -11.84
C GLY A 25 5.95 -13.72 -10.51
N LEU A 26 5.28 -12.69 -9.96
CA LEU A 26 5.58 -12.26 -8.59
C LEU A 26 4.91 -13.18 -7.57
N GLU A 27 5.72 -13.71 -6.66
CA GLU A 27 5.28 -14.54 -5.54
C GLU A 27 4.38 -13.76 -4.55
N ALA A 28 3.51 -14.49 -3.85
CA ALA A 28 2.58 -13.93 -2.88
C ALA A 28 3.29 -13.13 -1.77
N GLU A 29 4.47 -13.57 -1.33
CA GLU A 29 5.29 -12.88 -0.33
C GLU A 29 5.79 -11.52 -0.84
N ALA A 30 6.11 -11.42 -2.13
CA ALA A 30 6.53 -10.16 -2.73
C ALA A 30 5.33 -9.20 -2.87
N LEU A 31 4.16 -9.73 -3.27
CA LEU A 31 2.92 -8.96 -3.36
C LEU A 31 2.43 -8.48 -1.98
N ALA A 32 2.61 -9.30 -0.94
CA ALA A 32 2.24 -8.97 0.43
C ALA A 32 3.05 -7.80 1.02
N ARG A 33 4.17 -7.41 0.40
CA ARG A 33 4.95 -6.23 0.81
C ARG A 33 4.36 -4.90 0.36
N ILE A 34 3.35 -4.91 -0.51
CA ILE A 34 2.74 -3.71 -1.07
C ILE A 34 1.65 -3.19 -0.11
N SER A 35 1.89 -2.03 0.50
CA SER A 35 0.86 -1.29 1.25
C SER A 35 -0.12 -0.62 0.29
N ALA A 36 -1.41 -0.98 0.37
CA ALA A 36 -2.43 -0.38 -0.47
C ALA A 36 -3.84 -0.44 0.16
N PRO A 37 -4.68 0.61 0.00
CA PRO A 37 -4.33 1.93 -0.52
C PRO A 37 -3.24 2.60 0.33
N VAL A 38 -2.31 3.31 -0.31
CA VAL A 38 -1.30 4.07 0.45
C VAL A 38 -1.88 5.34 1.05
N GLY A 39 -1.45 5.66 2.26
CA GLY A 39 -1.90 6.74 3.10
C GLY A 39 -2.58 6.23 4.37
N LEU A 40 -2.35 6.93 5.48
CA LEU A 40 -3.18 6.76 6.66
C LEU A 40 -4.62 7.25 6.39
N ASP A 41 -5.60 6.57 6.98
CA ASP A 41 -6.98 6.99 6.89
C ASP A 41 -7.23 8.23 7.76
N ILE A 42 -7.06 9.40 7.16
CA ILE A 42 -7.31 10.71 7.75
C ILE A 42 -8.53 11.40 7.12
N GLY A 43 -9.30 10.70 6.28
CA GLY A 43 -10.39 11.30 5.51
C GLY A 43 -9.94 12.27 4.41
N ALA A 44 -8.73 12.09 3.86
CA ALA A 44 -8.13 12.96 2.85
C ALA A 44 -8.97 13.05 1.56
N LYS A 45 -9.17 14.27 1.06
CA LYS A 45 -9.91 14.59 -0.17
C LYS A 45 -9.08 15.39 -1.16
N THR A 46 -8.17 16.24 -0.68
CA THR A 46 -7.32 17.07 -1.55
C THR A 46 -5.97 16.39 -1.83
N PRO A 47 -5.30 16.71 -2.96
CA PRO A 47 -3.97 16.18 -3.23
C PRO A 47 -2.94 16.45 -2.11
N ALA A 48 -3.04 17.60 -1.44
CA ALA A 48 -2.18 17.94 -0.31
C ALA A 48 -2.45 17.05 0.91
N GLU A 49 -3.71 16.81 1.25
CA GLU A 49 -4.08 15.88 2.34
C GLU A 49 -3.63 14.45 2.03
N ILE A 50 -3.78 14.01 0.78
CA ILE A 50 -3.31 12.70 0.33
C ILE A 50 -1.79 12.61 0.47
N ALA A 51 -1.04 13.65 0.07
CA ALA A 51 0.41 13.66 0.24
C ALA A 51 0.82 13.56 1.72
N VAL A 52 0.14 14.27 2.62
CA VAL A 52 0.39 14.22 4.06
C VAL A 52 0.09 12.83 4.62
N SER A 53 -1.04 12.21 4.22
CA SER A 53 -1.40 10.87 4.70
C SER A 53 -0.38 9.81 4.28
N ILE A 54 0.16 9.91 3.06
CA ILE A 54 1.21 9.02 2.53
C ILE A 54 2.52 9.23 3.30
N LEU A 55 2.95 10.47 3.49
CA LEU A 55 4.17 10.78 4.24
C LEU A 55 4.08 10.29 5.69
N ALA A 56 2.91 10.42 6.31
CA ALA A 56 2.66 9.91 7.66
C ALA A 56 2.79 8.38 7.73
N GLU A 57 2.24 7.65 6.75
CA GLU A 57 2.38 6.19 6.68
C GLU A 57 3.86 5.79 6.49
N ILE A 58 4.59 6.45 5.59
CA ILE A 58 6.01 6.18 5.33
C ILE A 58 6.84 6.38 6.60
N ILE A 59 6.62 7.47 7.34
CA ILE A 59 7.32 7.76 8.60
C ILE A 59 6.96 6.68 9.62
N ALA A 60 5.69 6.32 9.75
CA ALA A 60 5.25 5.34 10.72
C ALA A 60 5.80 3.92 10.42
N ALA A 61 5.86 3.52 9.15
CA ALA A 61 6.52 2.29 8.70
C ALA A 61 8.02 2.31 9.06
N ARG A 62 8.72 3.43 8.79
CA ARG A 62 10.13 3.60 9.16
C ARG A 62 10.37 3.52 10.67
N ARG A 63 9.37 3.87 11.49
CA ARG A 63 9.42 3.81 12.96
C ARG A 63 8.88 2.49 13.53
N GLY A 64 8.48 1.53 12.69
CA GLY A 64 7.92 0.25 13.12
C GLY A 64 6.53 0.36 13.76
N LYS A 65 5.77 1.42 13.44
CA LYS A 65 4.46 1.72 14.04
C LYS A 65 3.25 1.40 13.15
N VAL A 66 3.46 0.88 11.94
CA VAL A 66 2.37 0.48 11.02
C VAL A 66 2.51 -0.99 10.68
N ALA A 67 1.42 -1.75 10.84
CA ALA A 67 1.25 -3.04 10.21
C ALA A 67 0.90 -2.81 8.73
N VAL A 68 1.64 -3.44 7.82
CA VAL A 68 1.40 -3.36 6.38
C VAL A 68 -0.07 -3.67 6.09
N GLN A 69 -0.80 -2.73 5.49
CA GLN A 69 -2.18 -2.96 5.08
C GLN A 69 -2.19 -3.82 3.81
N THR A 70 -2.18 -5.14 4.00
CA THR A 70 -2.19 -6.16 2.95
C THR A 70 -3.61 -6.38 2.42
N ALA A 71 -4.09 -5.45 1.59
CA ALA A 71 -5.35 -5.64 0.88
C ALA A 71 -5.30 -6.79 -0.16
N CYS A 72 -4.10 -7.24 -0.55
CA CYS A 72 -3.87 -8.32 -1.51
C CYS A 72 -4.32 -9.71 -1.03
N MET A 73 -4.43 -9.93 0.29
CA MET A 73 -4.71 -11.25 0.88
C MET A 73 -6.17 -11.44 1.33
N LYS A 74 -7.06 -10.50 1.05
CA LYS A 74 -8.49 -10.72 1.31
C LYS A 74 -9.10 -11.57 0.17
N PRO A 75 -9.76 -12.71 0.49
CA PRO A 75 -10.43 -13.55 -0.49
C PRO A 75 -11.62 -12.84 -1.15
#